data_AF-A0A7W1FQZ7-F1
#
_entry.id   AF-A0A7W1FQZ7-F1
#
_cell.length_a   1.000
_cell.length_b   1.000
_cell.length_c   1.000
_cell.angle_alpha   90.00
_cell.angle_beta   90.00
_cell.angle_gamma   90.00
#
_symmetry.space_group_name_H-M   'P 1'
#
loop_
_entity.id
_entity.type
_entity.pdbx_description
1 polymer ?
#
loop_
_entity_poly.entity_id
_entity_poly.type
_entity_poly.pdbx_seq_one_letter_code
_entity_poly.pdbx_strand_id
1 'polypeptide(L)' 'MIRISIQVSSGTARFRVAIQAESIERALEIVARQNPGKECEVTFPIDPETFFVEDSVATVGQLAA' A
#
# COMPACT_ATOMS: atom_id res chain seq x y z
N MET A 1 -4.65 -5.49 -7.98
CA MET A 1 -3.82 -4.53 -7.19
C MET A 1 -3.20 -5.26 -6.02
N ILE A 2 -2.20 -4.70 -5.32
CA ILE A 2 -1.68 -5.27 -4.06
C ILE A 2 -1.94 -4.35 -2.88
N ARG A 3 -2.04 -4.90 -1.67
CA ARG A 3 -2.09 -4.16 -0.41
C ARG A 3 -1.00 -4.63 0.53
N ILE A 4 -0.19 -3.70 1.02
CA ILE A 4 0.91 -3.98 1.94
C ILE A 4 0.97 -2.98 3.09
N SER A 5 1.64 -3.39 4.17
CA SER A 5 2.02 -2.50 5.26
C SER A 5 3.48 -2.06 5.11
N ILE A 6 3.70 -0.76 5.06
CA ILE A 6 5.04 -0.14 5.06
C ILE A 6 5.29 0.46 6.43
N GLN A 7 6.43 0.14 7.04
CA GLN A 7 6.92 0.80 8.23
C GLN A 7 7.64 2.08 7.82
N VAL A 8 7.29 3.19 8.47
CA VAL A 8 7.97 4.46 8.35
C VAL A 8 8.67 4.75 9.68
N SER A 9 9.97 4.97 9.61
CA SER A 9 10.83 5.25 10.78
C SER A 9 11.38 6.67 10.70
N SER A 10 11.36 7.37 11.82
CA SER A 10 11.97 8.70 12.00
C SER A 10 12.64 8.76 13.37
N GLY A 11 13.95 8.46 13.39
CA GLY A 11 14.69 8.28 14.64
C GLY A 11 14.09 7.15 15.48
N THR A 12 13.58 7.48 16.67
CA THR A 12 12.94 6.51 17.57
C THR A 12 11.46 6.28 17.27
N ALA A 13 10.82 7.15 16.50
CA ALA A 13 9.41 7.00 16.13
C ALA A 13 9.26 6.01 14.97
N ARG A 14 8.33 5.06 15.11
CA ARG A 14 7.97 4.10 14.06
C ARG A 14 6.46 3.99 13.96
N PHE A 15 5.92 4.05 12.76
CA PHE A 15 4.51 3.80 12.49
C PHE A 15 4.33 2.99 11.21
N ARG A 16 3.15 2.38 11.05
CA ARG A 16 2.82 1.57 9.87
C ARG A 16 1.76 2.25 9.03
N VAL A 17 1.93 2.19 7.72
CA VAL A 17 0.98 2.69 6.73
C VAL A 17 0.52 1.51 5.87
N ALA A 18 -0.78 1.25 5.86
CA ALA A 18 -1.36 0.33 4.90
C ALA A 18 -1.62 1.09 3.58
N ILE A 19 -1.12 0.56 2.48
CA ILE A 19 -1.26 1.18 1.15
C ILE A 19 -1.64 0.13 0.12
N GLN A 20 -2.49 0.54 -0.83
CA GLN A 20 -2.80 -0.23 -2.02
C GLN A 20 -2.08 0.38 -3.22
N ALA A 21 -1.39 -0.45 -4.00
CA ALA A 21 -0.62 -0.02 -5.17
C ALA A 21 -0.58 -1.12 -6.24
N GLU A 22 -0.05 -0.77 -7.40
CA GLU A 22 0.15 -1.70 -8.51
C GLU A 22 1.29 -2.68 -8.24
N SER A 23 2.31 -2.25 -7.48
CA SER A 23 3.46 -3.06 -7.10
C SER A 23 4.06 -2.59 -5.77
N ILE A 24 4.94 -3.43 -5.18
CA ILE A 24 5.66 -3.08 -3.94
C ILE A 24 6.53 -1.84 -4.15
N GLU A 25 7.20 -1.76 -5.31
CA GLU A 25 8.04 -0.62 -5.67
C GLU A 25 7.22 0.68 -5.76
N ARG A 26 6.03 0.63 -6.39
CA ARG A 26 5.14 1.79 -6.45
C ARG A 26 4.60 2.18 -5.08
N ALA A 27 4.28 1.22 -4.22
CA ALA A 27 3.90 1.50 -2.84
C ALA A 27 5.01 2.22 -2.06
N LEU A 28 6.26 1.75 -2.18
CA LEU A 28 7.42 2.39 -1.55
C LEU A 28 7.67 3.80 -2.10
N GLU A 29 7.60 3.99 -3.42
CA GLU A 29 7.75 5.32 -4.03
C GLU A 29 6.73 6.31 -3.48
N ILE A 30 5.46 5.90 -3.38
CA ILE A 30 4.38 6.75 -2.85
C ILE A 30 4.65 7.12 -1.38
N VAL A 31 4.98 6.14 -0.53
CA VAL A 31 5.22 6.38 0.89
C VAL A 31 6.47 7.23 1.12
N ALA A 32 7.55 6.99 0.36
CA ALA A 32 8.78 7.78 0.43
C ALA A 32 8.55 9.23 0.00
N ARG A 33 7.78 9.47 -1.07
CA ARG A 33 7.42 10.83 -1.51
C ARG A 33 6.61 11.58 -0.46
N GLN A 34 5.73 10.89 0.27
CA GLN A 34 4.95 11.48 1.36
C GLN A 34 5.74 11.67 2.67
N ASN A 35 6.88 10.98 2.81
CA ASN A 35 7.71 10.97 4.01
C ASN A 35 9.17 11.29 3.71
N PRO A 36 9.48 12.52 3.24
CA PRO A 36 10.84 12.89 2.90
C PRO A 36 11.77 12.80 4.12
N GLY A 37 12.95 12.22 3.92
CA GLY A 37 13.96 12.04 4.97
C GLY A 37 13.63 10.97 6.02
N LYS A 38 12.57 10.18 5.81
CA LYS A 38 12.22 9.04 6.68
C LYS A 38 12.59 7.72 6.01
N GLU A 39 12.98 6.74 6.80
CA GLU A 39 13.21 5.37 6.30
C GLU A 39 11.86 4.68 6.09
N CYS A 40 11.67 4.10 4.90
CA CYS A 40 10.43 3.44 4.50
C CYS A 40 10.73 2.00 4.09
N GLU A 41 10.19 1.03 4.80
CA GLU A 41 10.50 -0.39 4.61
C GLU A 41 9.23 -1.24 4.57
N VAL A 42 9.20 -2.25 3.71
CA VAL A 42 8.11 -3.22 3.68
C VAL A 42 8.16 -4.05 4.95
N THR A 43 7.02 -4.19 5.63
CA THR A 43 6.93 -5.05 6.81
C THR A 43 6.77 -6.50 6.38
N PHE A 44 7.68 -7.37 6.82
CA PHE A 44 7.61 -8.82 6.62
C PHE A 44 7.18 -9.54 7.90
N PRO A 45 6.55 -10.73 7.78
CA PRO A 45 6.08 -11.35 6.54
C PRO A 45 4.87 -10.59 5.94
N ILE A 46 4.76 -10.64 4.61
CA ILE A 46 3.56 -10.15 3.92
C ILE A 46 2.48 -11.22 4.04
N ASP A 47 1.30 -10.82 4.52
CA ASP A 47 0.15 -11.71 4.63
C ASP A 47 -0.45 -11.98 3.23
N PRO A 48 -0.41 -13.22 2.73
CA PRO A 48 -0.80 -13.53 1.35
C PRO A 48 -2.31 -13.37 1.10
N GLU A 49 -3.14 -13.57 2.12
CA GLU A 49 -4.60 -13.43 2.04
C GLU A 49 -5.01 -11.97 1.81
N THR A 50 -4.26 -11.02 2.35
CA THR A 50 -4.51 -9.57 2.18
C THR A 50 -3.63 -8.92 1.13
N PHE A 51 -2.61 -9.62 0.62
CA PHE A 51 -1.64 -9.06 -0.32
C PHE A 51 -2.24 -8.77 -1.68
N PHE A 52 -2.94 -9.72 -2.29
CA PHE A 52 -3.60 -9.49 -3.57
C PHE A 52 -4.99 -8.93 -3.32
N VAL A 53 -5.25 -7.75 -3.86
CA VAL A 53 -6.58 -7.15 -3.88
C VAL A 53 -7.15 -7.43 -5.26
N GLU A 54 -8.22 -8.23 -5.30
CA GLU A 54 -9.07 -8.34 -6.49
C GLU A 54 -9.50 -6.95 -6.90
N ASP A 55 -9.37 -6.65 -8.19
CA ASP A 55 -9.92 -5.41 -8.72
C ASP A 55 -11.43 -5.52 -8.51
N SER A 56 -11.95 -4.85 -7.48
CA SER A 56 -13.38 -4.70 -7.30
C SER A 56 -13.80 -3.83 -8.47
N VAL A 57 -14.04 -4.46 -9.62
CA VAL A 57 -14.72 -3.87 -10.75
C VAL A 57 -15.93 -3.20 -10.14
N ALA A 58 -15.90 -1.87 -10.12
CA ALA A 58 -17.10 -1.13 -9.83
C ALA A 58 -18.12 -1.71 -10.80
N THR A 59 -19.12 -2.41 -10.27
CA THR A 59 -20.35 -2.67 -10.99
C THR A 59 -20.94 -1.28 -11.17
N VAL A 60 -20.42 -0.54 -12.16
CA VAL A 60 -21.09 0.60 -12.74
C VAL A 60 -22.35 -0.03 -13.28
N GLY A 61 -23.43 0.14 -12.52
CA GLY A 61 -24.75 -0.33 -12.88
C GLY A 61 -24.99 0.11 -14.32
N GLN A 62 -25.08 -0.89 -15.19
CA GLN A 62 -25.66 -0.74 -16.51
C GLN A 62 -27.13 -0.40 -16.29
N LEU A 63 -27.40 0.86 -15.94
CA LEU A 63 -28.73 1.44 -15.99
C LEU A 63 -29.00 1.71 -17.47
N ALA A 64 -29.70 0.73 -18.05
CA ALA A 64 -30.39 0.86 -19.30
C ALA A 64 -31.17 2.18 -19.36
N ALA A 65 -31.08 2.85 -20.51
CA ALA A 65 -32.03 3.85 -20.97
C ALA A 65 -32.61 3.35 -22.29
#